data_AF-A0A167JLD5-F1
#
_entry.id   AF-A0A167JLD5-F1
#
_cell.length_a   1.000
_cell.length_b   1.000
_cell.length_c   1.000
_cell.angle_alpha   90.00
_cell.angle_beta   90.00
_cell.angle_gamma   90.00
#
_symmetry.space_group_name_H-M   'P 1'
#
loop_
_entity.id
_entity.type
_entity.pdbx_description
1 polymer ?
#
loop_
_entity_poly.entity_id
_entity_poly.type
_entity_poly.pdbx_seq_one_letter_code
_entity_poly.pdbx_strand_id
1 'polypeptide(L)'
;MELKKTALRASVGFLLFSALFAMYVVLVGQFGQFEINVLLSTLSISIASMCAMACAAYIEKTTSKTIGSLGMGLSAFSLILMLLLIWDLLNHDSYWQLSWSSFVVAFAIAHALLLNLPPLSTNHMWLRLLANGSIALLAALVVFLIWQHDVASDAYFRVMVVDGIAIALVTLLIPIFSKLDHKTNTETQKTFDIAQSIHLTHQKDDIYIDEDGAQYKLQRLKTK
;
A
#
# COMPACT_ATOMS: atom_id res chain seq x y z
N MET A 1 -14.88 4.93 27.86
CA MET A 1 -15.01 5.18 26.39
C MET A 1 -14.90 6.67 26.04
N GLU A 2 -15.38 7.58 26.89
CA GLU A 2 -15.33 9.04 26.67
C GLU A 2 -13.90 9.62 26.50
N LEU A 3 -12.92 9.21 27.32
CA LEU A 3 -11.54 9.72 27.22
C LEU A 3 -10.88 9.44 25.87
N LYS A 4 -11.15 8.28 25.25
CA LYS A 4 -10.62 7.95 23.91
C LYS A 4 -11.24 8.83 22.83
N LYS A 5 -12.54 9.14 22.94
CA LYS A 5 -13.24 10.06 22.02
C LYS A 5 -12.74 11.49 22.18
N THR A 6 -12.56 11.97 23.41
CA THR A 6 -12.07 13.33 23.68
C THR A 6 -10.62 13.49 23.24
N ALA A 7 -9.76 12.51 23.51
CA ALA A 7 -8.38 12.50 23.03
C ALA A 7 -8.34 12.53 21.50
N LEU A 8 -9.14 11.68 20.83
CA LEU A 8 -9.19 11.67 19.36
C LEU A 8 -9.65 13.02 18.79
N ARG A 9 -10.70 13.63 19.37
CA ARG A 9 -11.24 14.91 18.92
C ARG A 9 -10.26 16.07 19.17
N ALA A 10 -9.54 16.03 20.28
CA ALA A 10 -8.47 16.98 20.60
C ALA A 10 -7.28 16.83 19.64
N SER A 11 -6.85 15.59 19.33
CA SER A 11 -5.79 15.33 18.36
C SER A 11 -6.17 15.82 16.97
N VAL A 12 -7.41 15.58 16.52
CA VAL A 12 -7.90 16.10 15.23
C VAL A 12 -7.92 17.63 15.22
N GLY A 13 -8.37 18.26 16.31
CA GLY A 13 -8.34 19.72 16.45
C GLY A 13 -6.92 20.30 16.40
N PHE A 14 -5.98 19.66 17.08
CA PHE A 14 -4.57 20.06 17.07
C PHE A 14 -3.93 19.91 15.68
N LEU A 15 -4.23 18.82 14.98
CA LEU A 15 -3.78 18.60 13.61
C LEU A 15 -4.32 19.66 12.64
N LEU A 16 -5.61 20.00 12.73
CA LEU A 16 -6.22 21.07 11.93
C LEU A 16 -5.58 22.42 12.22
N PHE A 17 -5.37 22.75 13.49
CA PHE A 17 -4.74 24.01 13.89
C PHE A 17 -3.29 24.10 13.39
N SER A 18 -2.51 23.02 13.55
CA SER A 18 -1.15 22.91 13.03
C SER A 18 -1.11 23.06 11.50
N ALA A 19 -2.03 22.42 10.78
CA ALA A 19 -2.13 22.53 9.33
C ALA A 19 -2.48 23.96 8.87
N LEU A 20 -3.45 24.61 9.52
CA LEU A 20 -3.82 26.00 9.23
C LEU A 20 -2.67 26.98 9.52
N PHE A 21 -1.93 26.77 10.62
CA PHE A 21 -0.76 27.57 10.95
C PHE A 21 0.35 27.40 9.93
N ALA A 22 0.65 26.15 9.52
CA ALA A 22 1.60 25.87 8.45
C ALA A 22 1.16 26.54 7.12
N MET A 23 -0.12 26.43 6.73
CA MET A 23 -0.65 27.11 5.54
C MET A 23 -0.50 28.64 5.63
N TYR A 24 -0.77 29.23 6.79
CA TYR A 24 -0.60 30.68 7.01
C TYR A 24 0.87 31.11 6.86
N VAL A 25 1.80 30.36 7.46
CA VAL A 25 3.25 30.60 7.33
C VAL A 25 3.70 30.49 5.88
N VAL A 26 3.18 29.51 5.14
CA VAL A 26 3.46 29.33 3.70
C VAL A 26 2.86 30.48 2.87
N LEU A 27 1.71 31.02 3.22
CA LEU A 27 1.04 32.09 2.45
C LEU A 27 1.64 33.49 2.70
N VAL A 28 2.16 33.75 3.90
CA VAL A 28 2.62 35.09 4.33
C VAL A 28 4.15 35.16 4.48
N GLY A 29 4.82 34.03 4.64
CA GLY A 29 6.26 33.95 4.87
C GLY A 29 7.08 34.37 3.66
N GLN A 30 8.22 35.01 3.92
CA GLN A 30 9.26 35.18 2.91
C GLN A 30 9.97 33.82 2.78
N PHE A 31 9.81 33.14 1.64
CA PHE A 31 10.48 31.87 1.37
C PHE A 31 11.99 32.10 1.23
N GLY A 32 12.70 32.09 2.35
CA GLY A 32 14.14 31.99 2.37
C GLY A 32 14.60 30.55 2.16
N GLN A 33 15.93 30.38 2.05
CA GLN A 33 16.56 29.07 1.90
C GLN A 33 16.25 28.15 3.10
N PHE A 34 16.19 28.73 4.31
CA PHE A 34 15.92 27.98 5.52
C PHE A 34 14.50 27.39 5.53
N GLU A 35 13.50 28.19 5.17
CA GLU A 35 12.10 27.75 5.08
C GLU A 35 11.92 26.62 4.07
N ILE A 36 12.56 26.72 2.90
CA ILE A 36 12.54 25.67 1.87
C ILE A 36 13.18 24.39 2.41
N ASN A 37 14.33 24.49 3.08
CA ASN A 37 15.03 23.32 3.64
C ASN A 37 14.20 22.61 4.73
N VAL A 38 13.52 23.37 5.59
CA VAL A 38 12.61 22.81 6.60
C VAL A 38 11.41 22.12 5.94
N LEU A 39 10.83 22.74 4.91
CA LEU A 39 9.68 22.17 4.18
C LEU A 39 10.05 20.90 3.42
N LEU A 40 11.20 20.88 2.73
CA LEU A 40 11.71 19.67 2.08
C LEU A 40 12.06 18.57 3.08
N SER A 41 12.69 18.91 4.21
CA SER A 41 13.03 17.92 5.25
C SER A 41 11.78 17.24 5.80
N THR A 42 10.75 18.02 6.13
CA THR A 42 9.48 17.48 6.65
C THR A 42 8.72 16.66 5.62
N LEU A 43 8.74 17.07 4.35
CA LEU A 43 8.18 16.30 3.24
C LEU A 43 8.91 14.97 3.05
N SER A 44 10.25 14.99 3.01
CA SER A 44 11.08 13.78 2.86
C SER A 44 10.88 12.81 4.02
N ILE A 45 10.82 13.30 5.27
CA ILE A 45 10.52 12.48 6.45
C ILE A 45 9.13 11.84 6.31
N SER A 46 8.13 12.60 5.87
CA SER A 46 6.76 12.10 5.70
C SER A 46 6.69 10.98 4.65
N ILE A 47 7.31 11.17 3.48
CA ILE A 47 7.32 10.16 2.41
C ILE A 47 8.11 8.92 2.85
N ALA A 48 9.30 9.09 3.44
CA ALA A 48 10.10 7.98 3.94
C ALA A 48 9.37 7.19 5.04
N SER A 49 8.63 7.87 5.91
CA SER A 49 7.79 7.23 6.93
C SER A 49 6.66 6.41 6.30
N MET A 50 5.95 6.96 5.30
CA MET A 50 4.93 6.21 4.55
C MET A 50 5.52 4.97 3.86
N CYS A 51 6.70 5.11 3.23
CA CYS A 51 7.40 3.98 2.61
C CYS A 51 7.79 2.91 3.64
N ALA A 52 8.31 3.31 4.80
CA ALA A 52 8.66 2.40 5.89
C ALA A 52 7.42 1.68 6.44
N MET A 53 6.28 2.39 6.59
CA MET A 53 5.01 1.81 7.03
C MET A 53 4.46 0.80 5.99
N ALA A 54 4.53 1.12 4.70
CA ALA A 54 4.14 0.19 3.64
C ALA A 54 4.99 -1.10 3.68
N CYS A 55 6.30 -0.96 3.86
CA CYS A 55 7.21 -2.10 4.04
C CYS A 55 6.87 -2.90 5.32
N ALA A 56 6.60 -2.22 6.44
CA ALA A 56 6.23 -2.86 7.71
C ALA A 56 4.92 -3.66 7.58
N ALA A 57 3.89 -3.08 6.95
CA ALA A 57 2.63 -3.76 6.70
C ALA A 57 2.80 -5.03 5.83
N TYR A 58 3.78 -5.03 4.92
CA TYR A 58 4.13 -6.21 4.13
C TYR A 58 4.84 -7.29 4.96
N ILE A 59 5.73 -6.91 5.87
CA ILE A 59 6.38 -7.86 6.79
C ILE A 59 5.34 -8.54 7.70
N GLU A 60 4.35 -7.79 8.18
CA GLU A 60 3.31 -8.33 9.05
C GLU A 60 2.36 -9.31 8.33
N LYS A 61 2.06 -9.05 7.06
CA LYS A 61 1.08 -9.83 6.29
C LYS A 61 1.66 -10.98 5.46
N THR A 62 2.98 -11.07 5.32
CA THR A 62 3.61 -12.11 4.47
C THR A 62 4.69 -12.90 5.20
N THR A 63 4.96 -14.12 4.72
CA THR A 63 6.05 -14.96 5.23
C THR A 63 7.44 -14.43 4.82
N SER A 64 7.53 -13.62 3.76
CA SER A 64 8.80 -13.12 3.21
C SER A 64 9.24 -11.82 3.89
N LYS A 65 9.83 -11.96 5.08
CA LYS A 65 10.31 -10.83 5.89
C LYS A 65 11.50 -10.09 5.29
N THR A 66 12.32 -10.78 4.49
CA THR A 66 13.59 -10.26 3.95
C THR A 66 13.38 -9.10 2.98
N ILE A 67 12.38 -9.17 2.11
CA ILE A 67 12.14 -8.13 1.10
C ILE A 67 11.62 -6.86 1.77
N GLY A 68 10.70 -7.00 2.73
CA GLY A 68 10.18 -5.87 3.48
C GLY A 68 11.24 -5.18 4.35
N SER A 69 12.15 -5.94 4.98
CA SER A 69 13.23 -5.34 5.77
C SER A 69 14.24 -4.59 4.90
N LEU A 70 14.55 -5.10 3.71
CA LEU A 70 15.39 -4.40 2.73
C LEU A 70 14.75 -3.08 2.28
N GLY A 71 13.44 -3.08 1.97
CA GLY A 71 12.72 -1.85 1.59
C GLY A 71 12.69 -0.80 2.71
N MET A 72 12.51 -1.25 3.96
CA MET A 72 12.57 -0.38 5.14
C MET A 72 13.98 0.22 5.32
N GLY A 73 15.03 -0.61 5.23
CA GLY A 73 16.42 -0.15 5.32
C GLY A 73 16.76 0.85 4.21
N LEU A 74 16.32 0.58 2.98
CA LEU A 74 16.54 1.48 1.85
C LEU A 74 15.80 2.81 2.01
N SER A 75 14.59 2.80 2.56
CA SER A 75 13.83 4.03 2.85
C SER A 75 14.54 4.90 3.90
N ALA A 76 15.08 4.29 4.96
CA ALA A 76 15.86 4.99 5.97
C ALA A 76 17.18 5.55 5.38
N PHE A 77 17.88 4.75 4.59
CA PHE A 77 19.10 5.17 3.90
C PHE A 77 18.84 6.36 2.96
N SER A 78 17.79 6.26 2.14
CA SER A 78 17.40 7.34 1.24
C SER A 78 17.02 8.63 1.97
N LEU A 79 16.32 8.53 3.10
CA LEU A 79 15.99 9.69 3.92
C LEU A 79 17.25 10.40 4.44
N ILE A 80 18.24 9.64 4.92
CA ILE A 80 19.51 10.20 5.39
C ILE A 80 20.20 10.95 4.25
N LEU A 81 20.29 10.35 3.06
CA LEU A 81 20.87 11.01 1.89
C LEU A 81 20.13 12.29 1.52
N MET A 82 18.80 12.26 1.54
CA MET A 82 17.97 13.41 1.20
C MET A 82 18.15 14.56 2.20
N LEU A 83 18.24 14.27 3.50
CA LEU A 83 18.49 15.29 4.53
C LEU A 83 19.88 15.90 4.37
N LEU A 84 20.91 15.09 4.11
CA LEU A 84 22.26 15.59 3.86
C LEU A 84 22.32 16.48 2.61
N LEU A 85 21.55 16.14 1.57
CA LEU A 85 21.43 16.95 0.35
C LEU A 85 20.71 18.28 0.62
N ILE A 86 19.57 18.25 1.33
CA ILE A 86 18.76 19.45 1.62
C ILE A 86 19.56 20.48 2.43
N TRP A 87 20.35 20.01 3.39
CA TRP A 87 21.16 20.88 4.24
C TRP A 87 22.54 21.21 3.66
N ASP A 88 22.81 20.78 2.42
CA ASP A 88 24.07 21.02 1.71
C ASP A 88 25.32 20.57 2.48
N LEU A 89 25.20 19.47 3.25
CA LEU A 89 26.32 18.92 4.04
C LEU A 89 27.35 18.20 3.15
N LEU A 90 26.95 17.76 1.96
CA LEU A 90 27.77 16.99 1.03
C LEU A 90 27.72 17.63 -0.37
N ASN A 91 28.76 18.42 -0.66
CA ASN A 91 28.91 19.18 -1.90
C ASN A 91 29.73 18.41 -2.95
N HIS A 92 29.24 17.24 -3.38
CA HIS A 92 29.84 16.48 -4.49
C HIS A 92 28.88 16.43 -5.68
N ASP A 93 29.38 16.65 -6.89
CA ASP A 93 28.56 16.82 -8.12
C ASP A 93 27.64 15.64 -8.46
N SER A 94 27.96 14.44 -7.93
CA SER A 94 27.22 13.19 -8.13
C SER A 94 26.26 12.85 -6.99
N TYR A 95 26.30 13.61 -5.90
CA TYR A 95 25.57 13.29 -4.66
C TYR A 95 24.06 13.50 -4.80
N TRP A 96 23.65 14.53 -5.54
CA TRP A 96 22.24 14.82 -5.76
C TRP A 96 21.57 13.74 -6.61
N GLN A 97 22.25 13.22 -7.65
CA GLN A 97 21.76 12.13 -8.50
C GLN A 97 21.55 10.86 -7.68
N LEU A 98 22.53 10.52 -6.82
CA LEU A 98 22.46 9.34 -5.96
C LEU A 98 21.31 9.44 -4.97
N SER A 99 21.13 10.59 -4.33
CA SER A 99 20.08 10.83 -3.34
C SER A 99 18.68 10.69 -3.95
N TRP A 100 18.44 11.36 -5.08
CA TRP A 100 17.16 11.26 -5.80
C TRP A 100 16.92 9.86 -6.37
N SER A 101 17.94 9.20 -6.91
CA SER A 101 17.83 7.82 -7.41
C SER A 101 17.45 6.84 -6.29
N SER A 102 18.12 6.95 -5.13
CA SER A 102 17.82 6.12 -3.96
C SER A 102 16.38 6.34 -3.47
N PHE A 103 15.90 7.58 -3.51
CA PHE A 103 14.53 7.93 -3.11
C PHE A 103 13.48 7.34 -4.05
N VAL A 104 13.71 7.43 -5.36
CA VAL A 104 12.83 6.83 -6.38
C VAL A 104 12.77 5.32 -6.23
N VAL A 105 13.91 4.66 -6.01
CA VAL A 105 13.95 3.19 -5.82
C VAL A 105 13.26 2.79 -4.51
N ALA A 106 13.47 3.52 -3.42
CA ALA A 106 12.78 3.26 -2.15
C ALA A 106 11.25 3.38 -2.30
N PHE A 107 10.78 4.42 -2.99
CA PHE A 107 9.37 4.63 -3.27
C PHE A 107 8.80 3.52 -4.17
N ALA A 108 9.51 3.14 -5.23
CA ALA A 108 9.09 2.07 -6.13
C ALA A 108 8.93 0.73 -5.41
N ILE A 109 9.89 0.37 -4.54
CA ILE A 109 9.80 -0.86 -3.72
C ILE A 109 8.61 -0.79 -2.77
N ALA A 110 8.44 0.31 -2.04
CA ALA A 110 7.32 0.47 -1.12
C ALA A 110 5.97 0.36 -1.85
N HIS A 111 5.84 0.97 -3.03
CA HIS A 111 4.63 0.91 -3.85
C HIS A 111 4.36 -0.51 -4.35
N ALA A 112 5.38 -1.21 -4.87
CA ALA A 112 5.27 -2.60 -5.30
C ALA A 112 4.84 -3.52 -4.14
N LEU A 113 5.44 -3.36 -2.96
CA LEU A 113 5.05 -4.13 -1.76
C LEU A 113 3.60 -3.86 -1.35
N LEU A 114 3.13 -2.62 -1.45
CA LEU A 114 1.74 -2.26 -1.14
C LEU A 114 0.75 -2.90 -2.11
N LEU A 115 1.05 -2.91 -3.42
CA LEU A 115 0.20 -3.58 -4.42
C LEU A 115 0.22 -5.10 -4.28
N ASN A 116 1.24 -5.63 -3.63
CA ASN A 116 1.39 -7.04 -3.33
C ASN A 116 0.66 -7.47 -2.05
N LEU A 117 0.06 -6.57 -1.27
CA LEU A 117 -0.65 -6.91 -0.02
C LEU A 117 -2.03 -7.57 -0.23
N PRO A 118 -2.89 -7.08 -1.13
CA PRO A 118 -4.24 -7.63 -1.28
C PRO A 118 -4.20 -9.09 -1.78
N PRO A 119 -5.04 -9.98 -1.21
CA PRO A 119 -5.17 -11.34 -1.72
C PRO A 119 -5.88 -11.28 -3.08
N LEU A 120 -5.17 -11.72 -4.14
CA LEU A 120 -5.72 -11.88 -5.49
C LEU A 120 -5.76 -13.37 -5.84
N SER A 121 -6.82 -13.81 -6.49
CA SER A 121 -6.89 -15.20 -7.00
C SER A 121 -5.86 -15.43 -8.10
N THR A 122 -5.52 -16.70 -8.34
CA THR A 122 -4.53 -17.14 -9.33
C THR A 122 -4.82 -16.62 -10.74
N ASN A 123 -6.09 -16.33 -11.05
CA ASN A 123 -6.52 -15.83 -12.37
C ASN A 123 -6.11 -14.37 -12.63
N HIS A 124 -5.89 -13.58 -11.57
CA HIS A 124 -5.53 -12.15 -11.66
C HIS A 124 -4.06 -11.87 -11.36
N MET A 125 -3.19 -12.89 -11.31
CA MET A 125 -1.74 -12.72 -11.08
C MET A 125 -1.06 -11.86 -12.16
N TRP A 126 -1.57 -11.86 -13.39
CA TRP A 126 -1.09 -11.01 -14.49
C TRP A 126 -1.15 -9.53 -14.14
N LEU A 127 -2.18 -9.10 -13.39
CA LEU A 127 -2.35 -7.70 -12.99
C LEU A 127 -1.23 -7.26 -12.03
N ARG A 128 -0.80 -8.17 -11.15
CA ARG A 128 0.29 -7.96 -10.20
C ARG A 128 1.65 -7.93 -10.90
N LEU A 129 1.84 -8.77 -11.92
CA LEU A 129 3.03 -8.75 -12.76
C LEU A 129 3.11 -7.45 -13.58
N LEU A 130 1.99 -7.02 -14.18
CA LEU A 130 1.89 -5.78 -14.93
C LEU A 130 2.18 -4.57 -14.03
N ALA A 131 1.62 -4.55 -12.82
CA ALA A 131 1.88 -3.50 -11.84
C ALA A 131 3.37 -3.39 -11.48
N ASN A 132 3.98 -4.51 -11.08
CA ASN A 132 5.39 -4.51 -10.69
C ASN A 132 6.30 -4.18 -11.88
N GLY A 133 5.94 -4.65 -13.08
CA GLY A 133 6.64 -4.32 -14.33
C GLY A 133 6.60 -2.83 -14.65
N SER A 134 5.41 -2.21 -14.63
CA SER A 134 5.26 -0.77 -14.85
C SER A 134 5.95 0.06 -13.76
N ILE A 135 5.81 -0.30 -12.48
CA ILE A 135 6.53 0.42 -11.40
C ILE A 135 8.04 0.34 -11.59
N ALA A 136 8.57 -0.83 -11.95
CA ALA A 136 10.00 -1.00 -12.21
C ALA A 136 10.45 -0.23 -13.46
N LEU A 137 9.64 -0.24 -14.52
CA LEU A 137 9.89 0.52 -15.75
C LEU A 137 9.94 2.02 -15.47
N LEU A 138 8.91 2.58 -14.84
CA LEU A 138 8.88 4.00 -14.49
C LEU A 138 10.05 4.38 -13.58
N ALA A 139 10.37 3.56 -12.57
CA ALA A 139 11.50 3.82 -11.69
C ALA A 139 12.83 3.83 -12.47
N ALA A 140 13.04 2.88 -13.38
CA ALA A 140 14.22 2.83 -14.24
C ALA A 140 14.30 4.06 -15.16
N LEU A 141 13.18 4.49 -15.73
CA LEU A 141 13.12 5.71 -16.55
C LEU A 141 13.45 6.95 -15.71
N VAL A 142 12.84 7.13 -14.54
CA VAL A 142 13.14 8.29 -13.68
C VAL A 142 14.62 8.29 -13.27
N VAL A 143 15.19 7.14 -12.87
CA VAL A 143 16.61 7.04 -12.52
C VAL A 143 17.48 7.35 -13.74
N PHE A 144 17.17 6.80 -14.91
CA PHE A 144 17.92 7.09 -16.12
C PHE A 144 17.89 8.58 -16.48
N LEU A 145 16.74 9.24 -16.32
CA LEU A 145 16.59 10.68 -16.54
C LEU A 145 17.44 11.52 -15.57
N ILE A 146 17.54 11.09 -14.31
CA ILE A 146 18.37 11.77 -13.30
C ILE A 146 19.86 11.75 -13.70
N TRP A 147 20.33 10.62 -14.23
CA TRP A 147 21.73 10.48 -14.62
C TRP A 147 22.02 11.07 -16.02
N GLN A 148 21.10 10.93 -16.95
CA GLN A 148 21.24 11.33 -18.35
C GLN A 148 20.25 12.44 -18.70
N HIS A 149 20.34 13.57 -17.99
CA HIS A 149 19.42 14.69 -18.18
C HIS A 149 19.39 15.24 -19.62
N ASP A 150 20.51 15.16 -20.35
CA ASP A 150 20.64 15.70 -21.71
C ASP A 150 20.04 14.83 -22.83
N VAL A 151 19.70 13.57 -22.56
CA VAL A 151 19.25 12.63 -23.63
C VAL A 151 17.73 12.48 -23.72
N ALA A 152 16.98 13.27 -22.94
CA ALA A 152 15.53 13.17 -22.84
C ALA A 152 14.84 13.78 -24.06
N SER A 153 14.31 12.94 -24.95
CA SER A 153 13.47 13.35 -26.07
C SER A 153 12.00 13.50 -25.65
N ASP A 154 11.18 14.19 -26.44
CA ASP A 154 9.72 14.29 -26.20
C ASP A 154 9.06 12.91 -26.11
N ALA A 155 9.50 11.94 -26.93
CA ALA A 155 9.02 10.56 -26.86
C ALA A 155 9.28 9.91 -25.50
N TYR A 156 10.40 10.24 -24.85
CA TYR A 156 10.77 9.73 -23.53
C TYR A 156 9.76 10.17 -22.45
N PHE A 157 9.44 11.46 -22.42
CA PHE A 157 8.45 12.00 -21.48
C PHE A 157 7.05 11.44 -21.74
N ARG A 158 6.66 11.25 -23.01
CA ARG A 158 5.39 10.60 -23.37
C ARG A 158 5.29 9.19 -22.81
N VAL A 159 6.35 8.39 -22.93
CA VAL A 159 6.39 7.03 -22.38
C VAL A 159 6.25 7.05 -20.85
N MET A 160 6.98 7.94 -20.15
CA MET A 160 6.85 8.08 -18.70
C MET A 160 5.43 8.45 -18.26
N VAL A 161 4.79 9.39 -18.94
CA VAL A 161 3.43 9.83 -18.61
C VAL A 161 2.43 8.69 -18.86
N VAL A 162 2.54 7.99 -19.99
CA VAL A 162 1.67 6.84 -20.30
C VAL A 162 1.82 5.73 -19.27
N ASP A 163 3.06 5.38 -18.90
CA ASP A 163 3.32 4.36 -17.88
C ASP A 163 2.84 4.82 -16.49
N GLY A 164 3.00 6.10 -16.15
CA GLY A 164 2.46 6.69 -14.93
C GLY A 164 0.92 6.57 -14.84
N ILE A 165 0.22 6.82 -15.95
CA ILE A 165 -1.24 6.61 -16.02
C ILE A 165 -1.58 5.12 -15.87
N ALA A 166 -0.83 4.22 -16.51
CA ALA A 166 -1.02 2.78 -16.38
C ALA A 166 -0.86 2.32 -14.92
N ILE A 167 0.18 2.79 -14.22
CA ILE A 167 0.39 2.51 -12.79
C ILE A 167 -0.81 3.00 -11.97
N ALA A 168 -1.25 4.24 -12.17
CA ALA A 168 -2.38 4.80 -11.44
C ALA A 168 -3.66 3.95 -11.62
N LEU A 169 -3.94 3.52 -12.86
CA LEU A 169 -5.09 2.65 -13.16
C LEU A 169 -4.95 1.27 -12.50
N VAL A 170 -3.78 0.63 -12.61
CA VAL A 170 -3.56 -0.71 -12.04
C VAL A 170 -3.63 -0.68 -10.51
N THR A 171 -3.08 0.36 -9.87
CA THR A 171 -3.19 0.56 -8.41
C THR A 171 -4.65 0.65 -7.95
N LEU A 172 -5.54 1.24 -8.76
CA LEU A 172 -6.98 1.29 -8.47
C LEU A 172 -7.69 -0.03 -8.77
N LEU A 173 -7.28 -0.77 -9.80
CA LEU A 173 -7.92 -2.03 -10.19
C LEU A 173 -7.66 -3.15 -9.17
N ILE A 174 -6.46 -3.24 -8.59
CA ILE A 174 -6.09 -4.29 -7.62
C ILE A 174 -7.08 -4.42 -6.44
N PRO A 175 -7.43 -3.35 -5.68
CA PRO A 175 -8.39 -3.46 -4.59
C PRO A 175 -9.81 -3.77 -5.08
N ILE A 176 -10.18 -3.33 -6.28
CA ILE A 176 -11.50 -3.62 -6.88
C ILE A 176 -11.61 -5.12 -7.19
N PHE A 177 -10.64 -5.68 -7.90
CA PHE A 177 -10.62 -7.11 -8.23
C PHE A 177 -10.48 -7.98 -6.98
N SER A 178 -9.66 -7.58 -6.01
CA SER A 178 -9.55 -8.30 -4.73
C SER A 178 -10.90 -8.36 -3.99
N LYS A 179 -11.68 -7.26 -4.00
CA LYS A 179 -13.01 -7.23 -3.41
C LYS A 179 -14.03 -8.08 -4.17
N LEU A 180 -13.95 -8.10 -5.50
CA LEU A 180 -14.81 -8.95 -6.34
C LEU A 180 -14.51 -10.44 -6.09
N ASP A 181 -13.24 -10.85 -6.13
CA ASP A 181 -12.82 -12.23 -5.87
C ASP A 181 -13.24 -12.71 -4.47
N HIS A 182 -13.15 -11.84 -3.45
CA HIS A 182 -13.60 -12.18 -2.11
C HIS A 182 -15.10 -12.43 -2.03
N LYS A 183 -15.90 -11.65 -2.78
CA LYS A 183 -17.36 -11.82 -2.83
C LYS A 183 -17.74 -13.14 -3.50
N THR A 184 -17.12 -13.47 -4.63
CA THR A 184 -17.38 -14.73 -5.36
C THR A 184 -17.03 -15.96 -4.53
N ASN A 185 -15.87 -15.93 -3.84
CA ASN A 185 -15.47 -17.03 -2.95
C ASN A 185 -16.42 -17.16 -1.75
N THR A 186 -16.87 -16.05 -1.17
CA THR A 186 -17.81 -16.07 -0.03
C THR A 186 -19.18 -16.62 -0.44
N GLU A 187 -19.68 -16.25 -1.62
CA GLU A 187 -20.95 -16.76 -2.16
C GLU A 187 -20.85 -18.26 -2.50
N THR A 188 -19.73 -18.68 -3.09
CA THR A 188 -19.48 -20.11 -3.40
C THR A 188 -19.39 -20.94 -2.13
N GLN A 189 -18.65 -20.45 -1.12
CA GLN A 189 -18.54 -21.11 0.18
C GLN A 189 -19.89 -21.20 0.88
N LYS A 190 -20.67 -20.11 0.91
CA LYS A 190 -22.01 -20.10 1.52
C LYS A 190 -22.97 -21.06 0.80
N THR A 191 -22.88 -21.17 -0.52
CA THR A 191 -23.69 -22.14 -1.30
C THR A 191 -23.29 -23.57 -0.97
N PHE A 192 -21.99 -23.83 -0.79
CA PHE A 192 -21.48 -25.14 -0.37
C PHE A 192 -21.87 -25.49 1.07
N ASP A 193 -21.78 -24.52 2.00
CA ASP A 193 -22.20 -24.69 3.40
C ASP A 193 -23.71 -24.92 3.51
N ILE A 194 -24.53 -24.23 2.70
CA ILE A 194 -25.98 -24.47 2.63
C ILE A 194 -26.28 -25.85 2.05
N ALA A 195 -25.58 -26.25 0.98
CA ALA A 195 -25.72 -27.59 0.41
C ALA A 195 -25.25 -28.70 1.36
N GLN A 196 -24.36 -28.39 2.32
CA GLN A 196 -23.92 -29.32 3.37
C GLN A 196 -24.72 -29.20 4.67
N SER A 197 -25.54 -28.17 4.85
CA SER A 197 -26.41 -28.02 6.03
C SER A 197 -27.75 -28.71 5.76
N ILE A 198 -27.94 -29.88 6.36
CA ILE A 198 -29.23 -30.59 6.33
C ILE A 198 -30.15 -29.90 7.33
N HIS A 199 -31.15 -29.17 6.83
CA HIS A 199 -32.20 -28.58 7.67
C HIS A 199 -33.19 -29.67 8.07
N LEU A 200 -33.06 -30.12 9.31
CA LEU A 200 -33.85 -31.20 9.88
C LEU A 200 -35.00 -30.63 10.72
N THR A 201 -36.24 -30.91 10.33
CA THR A 201 -37.43 -30.53 11.09
C THR A 201 -37.84 -31.68 12.01
N HIS A 202 -37.95 -31.41 13.31
CA HIS A 202 -38.32 -32.41 14.30
C HIS A 202 -39.81 -32.73 14.21
N GLN A 203 -40.17 -33.98 13.89
CA GLN A 203 -41.57 -34.38 13.70
C GLN A 203 -42.15 -35.09 14.93
N LYS A 204 -41.49 -36.15 15.44
CA LYS A 204 -41.82 -36.89 16.68
C LYS A 204 -40.88 -38.10 16.86
N ASP A 205 -40.72 -38.60 18.09
CA ASP A 205 -39.98 -39.82 18.44
C ASP A 205 -38.52 -39.90 17.94
N ASP A 206 -37.79 -38.78 18.03
CA ASP A 206 -36.37 -38.69 17.62
C ASP A 206 -36.14 -38.90 16.11
N ILE A 207 -37.21 -38.79 15.32
CA ILE A 207 -37.21 -38.80 13.86
C ILE A 207 -37.26 -37.35 13.36
N TYR A 208 -36.29 -37.04 12.52
CA TYR A 208 -36.10 -35.76 11.87
C TYR A 208 -36.35 -35.91 10.38
N ILE A 209 -36.92 -34.90 9.74
CA ILE A 209 -37.21 -34.94 8.30
C ILE A 209 -36.49 -33.78 7.62
N ASP A 210 -35.86 -34.03 6.47
CA ASP A 210 -35.32 -32.96 5.63
C ASP A 210 -36.40 -32.32 4.73
N GLU A 211 -36.01 -31.35 3.90
CA GLU A 211 -36.93 -30.69 2.97
C GLU A 211 -37.42 -31.61 1.82
N ASP A 212 -36.70 -32.69 1.53
CA ASP A 212 -37.05 -33.70 0.51
C ASP A 212 -37.96 -34.81 1.08
N GLY A 213 -38.30 -34.76 2.37
CA GLY A 213 -39.16 -35.74 3.04
C GLY A 213 -38.42 -37.00 3.51
N ALA A 214 -37.09 -37.04 3.44
CA ALA A 214 -36.30 -38.15 3.92
C ALA A 214 -36.24 -38.15 5.46
N GLN A 215 -36.42 -39.32 6.06
CA GLN A 215 -36.43 -39.47 7.52
C GLN A 215 -35.07 -39.90 8.05
N TYR A 216 -34.59 -39.19 9.07
CA TYR A 216 -33.32 -39.39 9.74
C TYR A 216 -33.54 -39.66 11.23
N LYS A 217 -32.80 -40.62 11.78
CA LYS A 217 -32.76 -40.89 13.21
C LYS A 217 -31.37 -40.52 13.74
N LEU A 218 -31.29 -39.50 14.58
CA LEU A 218 -30.01 -39.01 15.09
C LEU A 218 -29.47 -39.97 16.17
N GLN A 219 -28.28 -40.53 15.95
CA GLN A 219 -27.53 -41.21 17.00
C GLN A 219 -26.36 -40.34 17.45
N ARG A 220 -26.34 -39.99 18.73
CA ARG A 220 -25.23 -39.26 19.34
C ARG A 220 -24.01 -40.17 19.46
N LEU A 221 -22.99 -39.91 18.64
CA LEU A 221 -21.69 -40.57 18.79
C LEU A 221 -21.00 -40.03 20.05
N LYS A 222 -20.50 -40.95 20.91
CA LYS A 222 -19.70 -40.57 22.08
C LYS A 222 -18.44 -39.85 21.60
N THR A 223 -18.36 -38.57 21.89
CA THR A 223 -17.16 -37.77 21.66
C THR A 223 -16.03 -38.32 22.53
N LYS A 224 -14.86 -38.53 21.93
CA LYS A 224 -13.67 -39.12 22.56
C LYS A 224 -12.96 -38.11 23.46
#